data_AF-A0A557PEJ2-F1
#
_entry.id   AF-A0A557PEJ2-F1
#
_cell.length_a   1.000
_cell.length_b   1.000
_cell.length_c   1.000
_cell.angle_alpha   90.00
_cell.angle_beta   90.00
_cell.angle_gamma   90.00
#
_symmetry.space_group_name_H-M   'P 1'
#
loop_
_entity.id
_entity.type
_entity.pdbx_description
1 polymer ?
#
loop_
_entity_poly.entity_id
_entity_poly.type
_entity_poly.pdbx_seq_one_letter_code
_entity_poly.pdbx_strand_id
1 'polypeptide(L)'
;MYILGVLISFMFWCYDLCSAVFLNKLRNQTFILNLNKIGKTMCPVTCTIEARSSEITGLPKATMIIFSSLIGLLAIPFSWFHVAFVLIRRFNRNSKRKALPQNVRDAVWRLHNMDMNLEDVIKAMATIKSGGDLSNFEEIREEIIDDLKFRGHYEIQAP
;
A
#
# COMPACT_ATOMS: atom_id res chain seq x y z
N MET A 1 37.68 1.96 0.99
CA MET A 1 36.57 0.97 0.98
C MET A 1 35.47 1.31 1.99
N TYR A 2 35.78 1.55 3.28
CA TYR A 2 34.77 1.88 4.30
C TYR A 2 33.98 3.18 4.03
N ILE A 3 34.69 4.28 3.74
CA ILE A 3 34.07 5.61 3.46
C ILE A 3 33.07 5.52 2.30
N LEU A 4 33.41 4.75 1.26
CA LEU A 4 32.52 4.52 0.11
C LEU A 4 31.24 3.79 0.53
N GLY A 5 31.35 2.75 1.36
CA GLY A 5 30.20 2.01 1.89
C GLY A 5 29.29 2.88 2.76
N VAL A 6 29.86 3.74 3.60
CA VAL A 6 29.11 4.69 4.43
C VAL A 6 28.36 5.69 3.55
N LEU A 7 29.01 6.24 2.52
CA LEU A 7 28.39 7.17 1.58
C LEU A 7 27.22 6.51 0.82
N ILE A 8 27.40 5.30 0.31
CA ILE A 8 26.33 4.53 -0.38
C ILE A 8 25.16 4.22 0.58
N SER A 9 25.47 3.82 1.82
CA SER A 9 24.44 3.54 2.84
C SER A 9 23.62 4.78 3.18
N PHE A 10 24.29 5.92 3.31
CA PHE A 10 23.64 7.21 3.54
C PHE A 10 22.75 7.61 2.37
N MET A 11 23.22 7.43 1.13
CA MET A 11 22.39 7.68 -0.07
C MET A 11 21.14 6.79 -0.10
N PHE A 12 21.26 5.50 0.25
CA PHE A 12 20.09 4.62 0.33
C PHE A 12 19.13 5.02 1.45
N TRP A 13 19.64 5.42 2.60
CA TRP A 13 18.84 5.94 3.70
C TRP A 13 18.06 7.19 3.29
N CYS A 14 18.72 8.17 2.65
CA CYS A 14 18.07 9.36 2.12
C CYS A 14 16.96 9.01 1.10
N TYR A 15 17.23 8.08 0.18
CA TYR A 15 16.24 7.62 -0.78
C TYR A 15 15.04 6.96 -0.08
N ASP A 16 15.29 6.07 0.88
CA ASP A 16 14.23 5.35 1.58
C ASP A 16 13.37 6.34 2.39
N LEU A 17 13.98 7.34 3.05
CA LEU A 17 13.28 8.42 3.75
C LEU A 17 12.42 9.27 2.81
N CYS A 18 13.00 9.74 1.70
CA CYS A 18 12.26 10.50 0.69
C CYS A 18 11.09 9.67 0.11
N SER A 19 11.30 8.39 -0.17
CA SER A 19 10.25 7.50 -0.67
C SER A 19 9.14 7.27 0.36
N ALA A 20 9.51 7.16 1.63
CA ALA A 20 8.58 6.93 2.72
C ALA A 20 7.68 8.14 2.98
N VAL A 21 8.24 9.36 2.89
CA VAL A 21 7.52 10.61 3.18
C VAL A 21 6.78 11.14 1.96
N PHE A 22 7.44 11.23 0.81
CA PHE A 22 6.90 11.94 -0.35
C PHE A 22 6.11 11.01 -1.27
N LEU A 23 6.74 9.91 -1.71
CA LEU A 23 6.12 8.99 -2.68
C LEU A 23 4.91 8.25 -2.09
N ASN A 24 4.97 7.82 -0.82
CA ASN A 24 3.82 7.16 -0.21
C ASN A 24 2.67 8.13 0.08
N LYS A 25 2.95 9.40 0.42
CA LYS A 25 1.88 10.38 0.66
C LYS A 25 1.11 10.68 -0.63
N LEU A 26 1.84 10.91 -1.73
CA LEU A 26 1.24 11.17 -3.04
C LEU A 26 0.53 9.93 -3.61
N ARG A 27 1.18 8.76 -3.59
CA ARG A 27 0.62 7.52 -4.16
C ARG A 27 -0.58 6.98 -3.37
N ASN A 28 -0.72 7.36 -2.11
CA ASN A 28 -1.83 6.91 -1.29
C ASN A 28 -3.03 7.86 -1.33
N GLN A 29 -2.92 9.08 -1.86
CA GLN A 29 -4.06 10.00 -1.87
C GLN A 29 -5.21 9.48 -2.73
N THR A 30 -4.95 9.15 -3.99
CA THR A 30 -5.95 8.57 -4.90
C THR A 30 -6.47 7.22 -4.40
N PHE A 31 -5.57 6.40 -3.84
CA PHE A 31 -5.93 5.11 -3.25
C PHE A 31 -6.88 5.26 -2.06
N ILE A 32 -6.61 6.20 -1.15
CA ILE A 32 -7.48 6.47 -0.01
C ILE A 32 -8.83 7.02 -0.49
N LEU A 33 -8.86 7.88 -1.51
CA LEU A 33 -10.10 8.37 -2.09
C LEU A 33 -10.95 7.23 -2.70
N ASN A 34 -10.32 6.33 -3.46
CA ASN A 34 -10.99 5.15 -4.03
C ASN A 34 -11.48 4.19 -2.94
N LEU A 35 -10.70 3.96 -1.89
CA LEU A 35 -11.12 3.14 -0.75
C LEU A 35 -12.27 3.79 0.04
N ASN A 36 -12.28 5.12 0.17
CA ASN A 36 -13.36 5.83 0.83
C ASN A 36 -14.70 5.68 0.10
N LYS A 37 -14.70 5.53 -1.24
CA LYS A 37 -15.93 5.26 -2.02
C LYS A 37 -16.58 3.94 -1.61
N ILE A 38 -15.79 2.96 -1.20
CA ILE A 38 -16.29 1.67 -0.69
C ILE A 38 -16.33 1.59 0.84
N GLY A 39 -16.25 2.72 1.56
CA GLY A 39 -16.30 2.74 3.03
C GLY A 39 -15.16 1.97 3.72
N LYS A 40 -14.03 1.78 3.04
CA LYS A 40 -12.85 1.09 3.58
C LYS A 40 -11.70 2.07 3.79
N THR A 41 -10.81 1.76 4.73
CA THR A 41 -9.58 2.50 4.96
C THR A 41 -8.40 1.53 5.09
N MET A 42 -7.19 2.02 4.85
CA MET A 42 -5.98 1.22 5.02
C MET A 42 -5.42 1.44 6.43
N CYS A 43 -5.37 0.37 7.23
CA CYS A 43 -4.74 0.42 8.53
C CYS A 43 -3.24 0.74 8.36
N PRO A 44 -2.70 1.76 9.06
CA PRO A 44 -1.29 2.14 8.96
C PRO A 44 -0.30 1.02 9.29
N VAL A 45 -0.68 0.20 10.26
CA VAL A 45 0.21 -0.72 10.98
C VAL A 45 0.28 -2.06 10.27
N THR A 46 -0.88 -2.66 10.08
CA THR A 46 -1.05 -3.98 9.45
C THR A 46 -1.02 -3.90 7.92
N CYS A 47 -1.16 -2.70 7.34
CA CYS A 47 -1.32 -2.49 5.90
C CYS A 47 -2.49 -3.30 5.30
N THR A 48 -3.45 -3.69 6.14
CA THR A 48 -4.69 -4.37 5.75
C THR A 48 -5.76 -3.34 5.39
N ILE A 49 -6.63 -3.72 4.46
CA ILE A 49 -7.81 -2.92 4.11
C ILE A 49 -8.89 -3.30 5.12
N GLU A 50 -9.23 -2.36 5.99
CA GLU A 50 -10.19 -2.55 7.07
C GLU A 50 -11.44 -1.70 6.81
N ALA A 51 -12.52 -2.03 7.51
CA ALA A 51 -13.67 -1.15 7.59
C ALA A 51 -13.25 0.20 8.14
N ARG A 52 -13.89 1.28 7.68
CA ARG A 52 -13.71 2.60 8.27
C ARG A 52 -14.28 2.61 9.70
N SER A 53 -13.48 2.15 10.65
CA SER A 53 -13.72 2.35 12.08
C SER A 53 -13.57 3.84 12.41
N SER A 54 -14.50 4.40 13.19
CA SER A 54 -14.44 5.76 13.73
C SER A 54 -13.33 5.96 14.76
N GLU A 55 -12.76 4.88 15.28
CA GLU A 55 -11.64 4.91 16.22
C GLU A 55 -10.36 4.41 15.54
N ILE A 56 -9.65 5.31 14.87
CA ILE A 56 -8.25 5.06 14.49
C ILE A 56 -7.38 5.60 15.63
N THR A 57 -7.34 4.87 16.74
CA THR A 57 -6.38 5.04 17.84
C THR A 57 -5.07 4.30 17.54
N GLY A 58 -4.53 4.52 16.33
CA GLY A 58 -3.22 4.01 15.92
C GLY A 58 -2.13 5.08 16.05
N LEU A 59 -0.92 4.66 16.41
CA LEU A 59 0.28 5.52 16.40
C LEU A 59 0.33 6.32 15.08
N PRO A 60 0.50 7.65 15.11
CA PRO A 60 0.44 8.46 13.90
C PRO A 60 1.52 8.00 12.91
N LYS A 61 1.18 7.79 11.63
CA LYS A 61 2.11 7.32 10.56
C LYS A 61 3.47 8.02 10.58
N ALA A 62 3.48 9.31 10.94
CA ALA A 62 4.70 10.10 11.13
C ALA A 62 5.67 9.49 12.16
N THR A 63 5.18 9.02 13.31
CA THR A 63 6.01 8.41 14.37
C THR A 63 6.69 7.13 13.91
N MET A 64 6.01 6.26 13.15
CA MET A 64 6.62 5.07 12.56
C MET A 64 7.71 5.41 11.54
N ILE A 65 7.47 6.41 10.69
CA ILE A 65 8.47 6.86 9.71
C ILE A 65 9.71 7.42 10.41
N ILE A 66 9.51 8.24 11.46
CA ILE A 66 10.60 8.81 12.25
C ILE A 66 11.40 7.71 12.95
N PHE A 67 10.73 6.75 13.60
CA PHE A 67 11.38 5.65 14.30
C PHE A 67 12.17 4.73 13.34
N SER A 68 11.57 4.37 12.20
CA SER A 68 12.25 3.60 11.16
C SER A 68 13.45 4.34 10.57
N SER A 69 13.37 5.67 10.44
CA SER A 69 14.45 6.51 9.95
C SER A 69 15.63 6.55 10.93
N LEU A 70 15.35 6.71 12.22
CA LEU A 70 16.36 6.71 13.29
C LEU A 70 17.14 5.39 13.36
N ILE A 71 16.44 4.25 13.28
CA ILE A 71 17.08 2.93 13.22
C ILE A 71 17.97 2.79 11.98
N GLY A 72 17.49 3.27 10.83
CA GLY A 72 18.27 3.27 9.59
C GLY A 72 19.56 4.10 9.71
N LEU A 73 19.51 5.24 10.41
CA LEU A 73 20.67 6.10 10.65
C LEU A 73 21.74 5.40 11.51
N LEU A 74 21.30 4.67 12.56
CA LEU A 74 22.19 3.89 13.43
C LEU A 74 22.83 2.69 12.71
N ALA A 75 22.24 2.21 11.61
CA ALA A 75 22.77 1.09 10.82
C ALA A 75 23.84 1.51 9.79
N ILE A 76 23.96 2.80 9.47
CA ILE A 76 24.96 3.36 8.53
C ILE A 76 26.42 3.01 8.88
N PRO A 77 26.88 3.04 10.15
CA PRO A 77 28.24 2.61 10.49
C PRO A 77 28.52 1.14 10.14
N PHE A 78 27.50 0.28 10.07
CA PHE A 78 27.60 -1.11 9.57
C PHE A 78 27.46 -1.18 8.03
N SER A 79 28.04 -0.20 7.35
CA SER A 79 27.82 0.15 5.94
C SER A 79 27.56 -1.02 4.98
N TRP A 80 28.51 -1.95 4.82
CA TRP A 80 28.37 -3.04 3.85
C TRP A 80 27.26 -4.04 4.20
N PHE A 81 27.00 -4.28 5.48
CA PHE A 81 25.89 -5.11 5.93
C PHE A 81 24.55 -4.44 5.62
N HIS A 82 24.44 -3.13 5.91
CA HIS A 82 23.26 -2.35 5.58
C HIS A 82 22.99 -2.31 4.07
N VAL A 83 24.03 -2.09 3.24
CA VAL A 83 23.92 -2.13 1.77
C VAL A 83 23.43 -3.49 1.28
N ALA A 84 24.04 -4.59 1.74
CA ALA A 84 23.63 -5.94 1.35
C ALA A 84 22.18 -6.24 1.74
N PHE A 85 21.78 -5.87 2.96
CA PHE A 85 20.42 -6.05 3.46
C PHE A 85 19.39 -5.26 2.62
N VAL A 86 19.67 -3.98 2.32
CA VAL A 86 18.81 -3.14 1.49
C VAL A 86 18.65 -3.72 0.08
N LEU A 87 19.74 -4.21 -0.52
CA LEU A 87 19.69 -4.83 -1.84
C LEU A 87 18.85 -6.11 -1.85
N ILE A 88 19.07 -7.02 -0.90
CA ILE A 88 18.28 -8.26 -0.77
C ILE A 88 16.79 -7.93 -0.60
N ARG A 89 16.47 -6.99 0.29
CA ARG A 89 15.09 -6.54 0.53
C ARG A 89 14.45 -5.97 -0.73
N ARG A 90 15.17 -5.15 -1.50
CA ARG A 90 14.66 -4.57 -2.76
C ARG A 90 14.46 -5.65 -3.82
N PHE A 91 15.39 -6.58 -3.95
CA PHE A 91 15.28 -7.69 -4.89
C PHE A 91 14.06 -8.56 -4.57
N ASN A 92 13.87 -8.94 -3.30
CA ASN A 92 12.72 -9.73 -2.85
C ASN A 92 11.38 -9.02 -3.10
N ARG A 93 11.30 -7.70 -2.84
CA ARG A 93 10.09 -6.92 -3.13
C ARG A 93 9.77 -6.85 -4.62
N ASN A 94 10.79 -6.66 -5.46
CA ASN A 94 10.62 -6.58 -6.90
C ASN A 94 10.22 -7.94 -7.49
N SER A 95 10.77 -9.05 -6.97
CA SER A 95 10.42 -10.40 -7.40
C SER A 95 8.94 -10.70 -7.11
N LYS A 96 8.46 -10.42 -5.90
CA LYS A 96 7.04 -10.62 -5.54
C LYS A 96 6.08 -9.81 -6.41
N ARG A 97 6.45 -8.58 -6.81
CA ARG A 97 5.62 -7.76 -7.73
C ARG A 97 5.61 -8.29 -9.15
N LYS A 98 6.72 -8.84 -9.63
CA LYS A 98 6.82 -9.44 -10.97
C LYS A 98 6.06 -10.78 -11.07
N ALA A 99 5.95 -11.52 -9.96
CA ALA A 99 5.21 -12.77 -9.89
C ALA A 99 3.68 -12.60 -9.91
N LEU A 100 3.16 -11.38 -9.75
CA LEU A 100 1.72 -11.12 -9.86
C LEU A 100 1.25 -11.23 -11.32
N PRO A 101 0.08 -11.87 -11.57
CA PRO A 101 -0.59 -11.85 -12.86
C PRO A 101 -0.79 -10.42 -13.38
N GLN A 102 -0.69 -10.23 -14.70
CA GLN A 102 -0.73 -8.90 -15.33
C GLN A 102 -2.03 -8.14 -15.00
N ASN A 103 -3.17 -8.82 -15.04
CA ASN A 103 -4.48 -8.28 -14.68
C ASN A 103 -4.54 -7.77 -13.22
N VAL A 104 -3.93 -8.47 -12.27
CA VAL A 104 -3.84 -8.02 -10.86
C VAL A 104 -2.96 -6.78 -10.75
N ARG A 105 -1.82 -6.74 -11.47
CA ARG A 105 -0.95 -5.56 -11.47
C ARG A 105 -1.67 -4.32 -12.00
N ASP A 106 -2.41 -4.48 -13.10
CA ASP A 106 -3.16 -3.39 -13.72
C ASP A 106 -4.30 -2.92 -12.82
N ALA A 107 -5.01 -3.84 -12.14
CA ALA A 107 -6.02 -3.49 -11.14
C ALA A 107 -5.43 -2.69 -9.96
N VAL A 108 -4.31 -3.14 -9.39
CA VAL A 108 -3.60 -2.43 -8.31
C VAL A 108 -3.12 -1.06 -8.79
N TRP A 109 -2.60 -0.97 -10.01
CA TRP A 109 -2.14 0.29 -10.58
C TRP A 109 -3.28 1.28 -10.77
N ARG A 110 -4.42 0.84 -11.35
CA ARG A 110 -5.61 1.69 -11.52
C ARG A 110 -6.11 2.21 -10.18
N LEU A 111 -6.20 1.33 -9.18
CA LEU A 111 -6.67 1.69 -7.84
C LEU A 111 -5.77 2.75 -7.16
N HIS A 112 -4.48 2.77 -7.46
CA HIS A 112 -3.53 3.74 -6.92
C HIS A 112 -3.39 5.05 -7.71
N ASN A 113 -3.72 5.06 -9.01
CA ASN A 113 -3.35 6.17 -9.90
C ASN A 113 -4.52 6.81 -10.64
N MET A 114 -5.68 6.14 -10.71
CA MET A 114 -6.87 6.65 -11.40
C MET A 114 -7.99 6.88 -10.39
N ASP A 115 -8.74 7.97 -10.57
CA ASP A 115 -9.99 8.16 -9.85
C ASP A 115 -11.06 7.27 -10.49
N MET A 116 -11.51 6.25 -9.76
CA MET A 116 -12.34 5.17 -10.29
C MET A 116 -13.79 5.31 -9.81
N ASN A 117 -14.76 4.92 -10.64
CA ASN A 117 -16.16 4.83 -10.17
C ASN A 117 -16.32 3.66 -9.18
N LEU A 118 -17.37 3.66 -8.35
CA LEU A 118 -17.65 2.62 -7.35
C LEU A 118 -17.57 1.20 -7.94
N GLU A 119 -18.23 0.97 -9.08
CA GLU A 119 -18.23 -0.33 -9.75
C GLU A 119 -16.83 -0.75 -10.21
N ASP A 120 -16.05 0.19 -10.74
CA ASP A 120 -14.67 -0.07 -11.15
C ASP A 120 -13.79 -0.40 -9.94
N VAL A 121 -13.98 0.27 -8.81
CA VAL A 121 -13.27 -0.02 -7.55
C VAL A 121 -13.60 -1.41 -7.06
N ILE A 122 -14.88 -1.81 -7.08
CA ILE A 122 -15.32 -3.16 -6.73
C ILE A 122 -14.66 -4.18 -7.65
N LYS A 123 -14.63 -3.92 -8.96
CA LYS A 123 -14.01 -4.79 -9.96
C LYS A 123 -12.51 -4.97 -9.75
N ALA A 124 -11.79 -3.88 -9.48
CA ALA A 124 -10.37 -3.95 -9.16
C ALA A 124 -10.11 -4.72 -7.86
N MET A 125 -10.91 -4.49 -6.82
CA MET A 125 -10.79 -5.21 -5.55
C MET A 125 -11.09 -6.70 -5.69
N ALA A 126 -12.10 -7.08 -6.47
CA ALA A 126 -12.42 -8.47 -6.75
C ALA A 126 -11.27 -9.16 -7.50
N THR A 127 -10.73 -8.50 -8.53
CA THR A 127 -9.58 -9.01 -9.30
C THR A 127 -8.34 -9.21 -8.42
N ILE A 128 -8.13 -8.36 -7.42
CA ILE A 128 -7.03 -8.49 -6.45
C ILE A 128 -7.29 -9.65 -5.49
N LYS A 129 -8.52 -9.78 -4.96
CA LYS A 129 -8.90 -10.84 -3.99
C LYS A 129 -8.84 -12.22 -4.62
N SER A 130 -9.25 -12.35 -5.88
CA SER A 130 -9.27 -13.62 -6.61
C SER A 130 -7.94 -13.97 -7.28
N GLY A 131 -6.92 -13.12 -7.17
CA GLY A 131 -5.62 -13.36 -7.82
C GLY A 131 -5.69 -13.33 -9.35
N GLY A 132 -6.72 -12.70 -9.93
CA GLY A 132 -6.88 -12.56 -11.37
C GLY A 132 -7.83 -13.56 -12.02
N ASP A 133 -8.46 -14.46 -11.27
CA ASP A 133 -9.54 -15.31 -11.78
C ASP A 133 -10.91 -14.64 -11.52
N LEU A 134 -11.72 -14.46 -12.56
CA LEU A 134 -13.03 -13.77 -12.48
C LEU A 134 -14.21 -14.75 -12.45
N SER A 135 -13.93 -16.06 -12.37
CA SER A 135 -14.95 -17.12 -12.27
C SER A 135 -15.94 -16.90 -11.11
N ASN A 136 -15.47 -16.39 -9.97
CA ASN A 136 -16.31 -16.08 -8.79
C ASN A 136 -16.61 -14.57 -8.63
N PHE A 137 -16.56 -13.80 -9.73
CA PHE A 137 -16.71 -12.35 -9.64
C PHE A 137 -18.04 -11.90 -9.02
N GLU A 138 -19.15 -12.52 -9.39
CA GLU A 138 -20.47 -12.12 -8.88
C GLU A 138 -20.64 -12.43 -7.39
N GLU A 139 -20.12 -13.55 -6.91
CA GLU A 139 -20.14 -13.88 -5.47
C GLU A 139 -19.33 -12.85 -4.66
N ILE A 140 -18.15 -12.47 -5.15
CA ILE A 140 -17.30 -11.46 -4.49
C ILE A 140 -17.93 -10.06 -4.58
N ARG A 141 -18.61 -9.75 -5.69
CA ARG A 141 -19.32 -8.49 -5.89
C ARG A 141 -20.50 -8.37 -4.93
N GLU A 142 -21.32 -9.41 -4.80
CA GLU A 142 -22.43 -9.47 -3.85
C GLU A 142 -21.93 -9.36 -2.41
N GLU A 143 -20.85 -10.07 -2.03
CA GLU A 143 -20.23 -9.95 -0.71
C GLU A 143 -19.81 -8.50 -0.41
N ILE A 144 -19.22 -7.79 -1.38
CA ILE A 144 -18.81 -6.40 -1.21
C ILE A 144 -20.02 -5.45 -1.16
N ILE A 145 -21.06 -5.68 -1.97
CA ILE A 145 -22.28 -4.86 -1.98
C ILE A 145 -23.06 -5.03 -0.68
N ASP A 146 -23.18 -6.25 -0.17
CA ASP A 146 -23.86 -6.53 1.09
C ASP A 146 -23.08 -5.95 2.28
N ASP A 147 -21.74 -6.03 2.25
CA ASP A 147 -20.87 -5.33 3.20
C ASP A 147 -21.08 -3.80 3.16
N LEU A 148 -21.29 -3.22 1.96
CA LEU A 148 -21.57 -1.79 1.79
C LEU A 148 -22.96 -1.39 2.31
N LYS A 149 -23.99 -2.20 2.03
CA LYS A 149 -25.37 -1.99 2.50
C LYS A 149 -25.45 -2.11 4.02
N PHE A 150 -24.83 -3.15 4.59
CA PHE A 150 -24.76 -3.37 6.03
C PHE A 150 -24.14 -2.18 6.76
N ARG A 151 -23.19 -1.50 6.13
CA ARG A 151 -22.48 -0.33 6.69
C ARG A 151 -23.17 1.01 6.41
N GLY A 152 -24.32 1.02 5.73
CA GLY A 152 -25.06 2.25 5.41
C GLY A 152 -24.37 3.15 4.37
N HIS A 153 -23.42 2.63 3.59
CA HIS A 153 -22.68 3.40 2.59
C HIS A 153 -23.28 3.32 1.18
N TYR A 154 -24.21 2.39 0.95
CA TYR A 154 -24.79 2.16 -0.38
C TYR A 154 -25.83 3.21 -0.79
N GLU A 155 -26.54 3.85 0.15
CA GLU A 155 -27.57 4.86 -0.14
C GLU A 155 -27.01 6.25 -0.50
N ILE A 156 -25.73 6.52 -0.23
CA ILE A 156 -25.13 7.87 -0.40
C ILE A 156 -24.71 8.14 -1.86
N GLN A 157 -24.76 7.13 -2.74
CA GLN A 157 -24.33 7.25 -4.15
C GLN A 157 -25.29 6.60 -5.15
N ALA A 158 -26.59 6.50 -4.83
CA ALA A 158 -27.60 6.35 -5.89
C ALA A 158 -27.78 7.71 -6.60
N PRO A 159 -27.95 7.73 -7.94
CA PRO A 159 -27.97 8.95 -8.75
C PRO A 159 -28.99 10.00 -8.32
#